data_AF-A0A089XGV0-F1
#
_entry.id   AF-A0A089XGV0-F1
#
_cell.length_a   1.000
_cell.length_b   1.000
_cell.length_c   1.000
_cell.angle_alpha   90.00
_cell.angle_beta   90.00
_cell.angle_gamma   90.00
#
_symmetry.space_group_name_H-M   'P 1'
#
loop_
_entity.id
_entity.type
_entity.pdbx_description
1 polymer ?
#
loop_
_entity_poly.entity_id
_entity_poly.type
_entity_poly.pdbx_seq_one_letter_code
_entity_poly.pdbx_strand_id
1 'polypeptide(L)' 'MPRQVDKLHAVRTENERFTVTLIPTAVRAVATLMRITGLSKTDVINRAVQVYAFLAQEMADGKEVLLRDEQGNTERVHIV' A
#
# COMPACT_ATOMS: atom_id res chain seq x y z
N MET A 1 -35.87 -28.81 -22.01
CA MET A 1 -34.62 -28.03 -22.03
C MET A 1 -34.36 -27.48 -20.64
N PRO A 2 -33.42 -28.01 -19.85
CA PRO A 2 -33.08 -27.40 -18.57
C PRO A 2 -32.18 -26.18 -18.82
N ARG A 3 -32.59 -25.06 -18.21
CA ARG A 3 -31.97 -23.74 -18.28
C ARG A 3 -30.53 -23.82 -17.78
N GLN A 4 -29.59 -23.49 -18.67
CA GLN A 4 -28.17 -23.32 -18.36
C GLN A 4 -28.04 -22.28 -17.25
N VAL A 5 -27.69 -22.73 -16.05
CA VAL A 5 -27.34 -21.84 -14.94
C VAL A 5 -26.07 -21.11 -15.34
N ASP A 6 -26.24 -19.80 -15.53
CA ASP A 6 -25.21 -18.85 -15.82
C ASP A 6 -24.09 -19.00 -14.79
N LYS A 7 -22.92 -19.46 -15.23
CA LYS A 7 -21.70 -19.48 -14.42
C LYS A 7 -21.22 -18.05 -14.31
N LEU A 8 -21.88 -17.24 -13.48
CA LEU A 8 -21.21 -16.10 -12.89
C LEU A 8 -20.12 -16.68 -12.01
N HIS A 9 -18.91 -16.74 -12.57
CA HIS A 9 -17.69 -16.78 -11.82
C HIS A 9 -17.74 -15.57 -10.88
N ALA A 10 -18.22 -15.79 -9.65
CA ALA A 10 -17.96 -14.87 -8.57
C ALA A 10 -16.45 -14.72 -8.55
N VAL A 11 -15.94 -13.57 -8.99
CA VAL A 11 -14.55 -13.20 -8.77
C VAL A 11 -14.38 -13.27 -7.27
N ARG A 12 -13.78 -14.37 -6.80
CA ARG A 12 -13.34 -14.44 -5.42
C ARG A 12 -12.20 -13.46 -5.34
N THR A 13 -12.50 -12.23 -4.93
CA THR A 13 -11.48 -11.38 -4.35
C THR A 13 -11.07 -12.09 -3.07
N GLU A 14 -9.98 -12.85 -3.13
CA GLU A 14 -9.45 -13.57 -1.97
C GLU A 14 -8.88 -12.56 -0.98
N ASN A 15 -9.78 -11.89 -0.25
CA ASN A 15 -9.41 -10.99 0.83
C ASN A 15 -8.95 -11.85 2.01
N GLU A 16 -7.69 -11.71 2.40
CA GLU A 16 -7.14 -12.34 3.59
C GLU A 16 -7.11 -11.36 4.77
N ARG A 17 -7.46 -11.84 5.97
CA ARG A 17 -7.48 -11.03 7.19
C ARG A 17 -6.20 -11.25 7.99
N PHE A 18 -5.39 -10.20 8.09
CA PHE A 18 -4.24 -10.14 8.98
C PHE A 18 -4.58 -9.45 10.30
N THR A 19 -4.13 -10.00 11.43
CA THR A 19 -4.19 -9.33 12.74
C THR A 19 -2.76 -8.96 13.14
N VAL A 20 -2.48 -7.65 13.21
CA VAL A 20 -1.15 -7.13 13.52
C VAL A 20 -1.23 -6.09 14.63
N THR A 21 -0.22 -6.07 15.49
CA THR A 21 -0.03 -5.00 16.46
C THR A 21 1.00 -4.02 15.91
N LEU A 22 0.57 -2.79 15.65
CA LEU A 22 1.47 -1.74 15.17
C LEU A 22 2.27 -1.14 16.33
N ILE A 23 3.56 -0.88 16.08
CA ILE A 23 4.40 -0.12 17.01
C ILE A 23 3.90 1.34 17.12
N PRO A 24 4.21 2.08 18.21
CA PRO A 24 3.67 3.41 18.43
C PRO A 24 3.93 4.42 17.30
N THR A 25 5.09 4.34 16.64
CA THR A 25 5.43 5.19 15.49
C THR A 25 4.53 4.91 14.28
N ALA A 26 4.27 3.63 13.99
CA ALA A 26 3.36 3.23 12.91
C ALA A 26 1.91 3.66 13.20
N VAL A 27 1.46 3.55 14.46
CA VAL A 27 0.12 4.06 14.86
C VAL A 27 0.01 5.57 14.58
N ARG A 28 1.02 6.35 14.94
CA ARG A 28 1.05 7.79 14.66
C ARG A 28 1.08 8.09 13.16
N ALA A 29 1.90 7.36 12.39
CA ALA A 29 1.97 7.51 10.95
C ALA A 29 0.61 7.26 10.26
N VAL A 30 -0.10 6.19 10.67
CA VAL A 30 -1.46 5.91 10.17
C VAL A 30 -2.40 7.07 10.49
N ALA A 31 -2.39 7.59 11.72
CA ALA A 31 -3.23 8.72 12.10
C ALA A 31 -2.91 9.99 11.28
N THR A 32 -1.62 10.28 11.04
CA THR A 32 -1.19 11.39 10.19
C THR A 32 -1.68 11.20 8.75
N LEU A 33 -1.52 10.01 8.18
CA LEU A 33 -1.95 9.69 6.82
C LEU A 33 -3.45 9.83 6.65
N MET A 34 -4.24 9.31 7.60
CA MET A 34 -5.70 9.50 7.60
C MET A 34 -6.08 10.99 7.59
N ARG A 35 -5.40 11.81 8.42
CA ARG A 35 -5.67 13.25 8.50
C ARG A 35 -5.33 14.00 7.20
N ILE A 36 -4.21 13.70 6.55
CA ILE A 36 -3.77 14.44 5.35
C ILE A 36 -4.43 13.95 4.06
N THR A 37 -4.87 12.69 4.01
CA THR A 37 -5.48 12.10 2.80
C THR A 37 -7.00 11.97 2.87
N GLY A 38 -7.60 12.01 4.06
CA GLY A 38 -9.02 11.74 4.27
C GLY A 38 -9.40 10.25 4.13
N LEU A 39 -8.42 9.36 3.93
CA LEU A 39 -8.66 7.93 3.74
C LEU A 39 -9.01 7.21 5.03
N SER A 40 -9.74 6.08 4.90
CA SER A 40 -10.02 5.20 6.04
C SER A 40 -8.74 4.54 6.55
N LYS A 41 -8.75 4.05 7.80
CA LYS A 41 -7.62 3.30 8.37
C LYS A 41 -7.25 2.09 7.51
N THR A 42 -8.26 1.37 7.02
CA THR A 42 -8.09 0.20 6.16
C THR A 42 -7.42 0.59 4.84
N ASP A 43 -7.87 1.68 4.21
CA ASP A 43 -7.29 2.15 2.95
C ASP A 43 -5.84 2.63 3.13
N VAL A 44 -5.55 3.34 4.23
CA VAL A 44 -4.20 3.76 4.57
C VAL A 44 -3.27 2.56 4.73
N ILE A 45 -3.69 1.53 5.47
CA ILE A 45 -2.88 0.32 5.69
C ILE A 45 -2.66 -0.43 4.38
N ASN A 46 -3.72 -0.69 3.61
CA ASN A 46 -3.63 -1.38 2.32
C ASN A 46 -2.71 -0.64 1.35
N ARG A 47 -2.85 0.68 1.25
CA ARG A 47 -2.03 1.50 0.35
C ARG A 47 -0.58 1.57 0.80
N ALA A 48 -0.32 1.66 2.11
CA ALA A 48 1.04 1.62 2.64
C ALA A 48 1.76 0.32 2.28
N VAL A 49 1.08 -0.83 2.41
CA VAL A 49 1.64 -2.14 2.02
C VAL A 49 1.91 -2.21 0.52
N GLN A 50 0.97 -1.75 -0.32
CA GLN A 50 1.13 -1.75 -1.78
C GLN A 50 2.30 -0.85 -2.23
N VAL A 51 2.42 0.35 -1.68
CA VAL A 51 3.52 1.27 -2.00
C VAL A 51 4.86 0.69 -1.57
N TYR A 52 4.94 0.12 -0.36
CA TYR A 52 6.17 -0.53 0.10
C TYR A 52 6.57 -1.70 -0.80
N ALA A 53 5.62 -2.55 -1.19
CA ALA A 53 5.87 -3.68 -2.09
C ALA A 53 6.40 -3.22 -3.46
N PHE A 54 5.79 -2.17 -4.03
CA PHE A 54 6.27 -1.59 -5.29
C PHE A 54 7.70 -1.05 -5.17
N LEU A 55 7.98 -0.23 -4.14
CA LEU A 55 9.30 0.36 -3.95
C LEU A 55 10.37 -0.71 -3.69
N ALA A 56 10.04 -1.73 -2.89
CA ALA A 56 10.94 -2.85 -2.62
C ALA A 56 11.30 -3.61 -3.91
N GLN A 57 10.33 -3.85 -4.80
CA GLN A 57 10.59 -4.49 -6.08
C GLN A 57 11.50 -3.63 -6.97
N GLU A 58 11.19 -2.34 -7.11
CA GLU A 58 11.99 -1.43 -7.92
C GLU A 58 13.44 -1.33 -7.41
N MET A 59 13.62 -1.29 -6.09
CA MET A 59 14.95 -1.28 -5.45
C MET A 59 15.69 -2.61 -5.64
N ALA A 60 15.00 -3.75 -5.60
CA ALA A 60 15.58 -5.06 -5.90
C ALA A 60 16.05 -5.16 -7.35
N ASP A 61 15.38 -4.46 -8.27
CA ASP A 61 15.76 -4.35 -9.68
C ASP A 61 16.90 -3.32 -9.91
N GLY A 62 17.50 -2.80 -8.83
CA GLY A 62 18.65 -1.89 -8.86
C GLY A 62 18.30 -0.42 -9.05
N LYS A 63 17.02 -0.03 -8.96
CA LYS A 63 16.60 1.37 -9.07
C LYS A 63 16.75 2.11 -7.74
N GLU A 64 16.87 3.43 -7.82
CA GLU A 64 16.97 4.30 -6.65
C GLU A 64 15.69 5.10 -6.44
N VAL A 65 15.28 5.25 -5.17
CA VAL A 65 14.19 6.15 -4.77
C VAL A 65 14.80 7.49 -4.39
N LEU A 66 14.39 8.54 -5.10
CA LEU A 66 14.93 9.87 -4.97
C LEU A 66 13.82 10.85 -4.56
N LEU A 67 14.04 11.63 -3.51
CA LEU A 67 13.22 12.78 -3.18
C LEU A 67 13.82 14.01 -3.84
N ARG A 68 12.96 14.82 -4.48
CA ARG A 68 13.35 16.08 -5.07
C ARG A 68 12.63 17.22 -4.35
N ASP A 69 13.40 18.21 -3.90
CA ASP A 69 12.84 19.43 -3.31
C ASP A 69 12.43 20.47 -4.38
N GLU A 70 11.83 21.58 -3.96
CA GLU A 70 11.41 22.66 -4.86
C GLU A 70 12.59 23.37 -5.54
N GLN A 71 13.80 23.21 -5.01
CA GLN A 71 15.04 23.81 -5.52
C GLN A 71 15.74 22.88 -6.54
N GLY A 72 15.22 21.66 -6.72
CA GLY A 72 15.77 20.65 -7.62
C GLY A 72 16.85 19.78 -7.00
N ASN A 73 17.19 19.97 -5.73
CA ASN A 73 18.12 19.09 -5.03
C ASN A 73 17.49 17.72 -4.89
N THR A 74 18.32 16.69 -5.01
CA THR A 74 17.87 15.30 -4.97
C THR A 74 18.55 14.55 -3.84
N GLU A 75 17.76 13.92 -2.98
CA GLU A 75 18.22 13.08 -1.86
C GLU A 75 17.80 11.63 -2.07
N ARG A 76 18.72 10.68 -1.87
CA ARG A 76 18.42 9.26 -1.97
C ARG A 76 17.75 8.78 -0.69
N VAL A 77 16.57 8.17 -0.84
CA VAL A 77 15.85 7.55 0.27
C VAL A 77 16.40 6.15 0.51
N HIS A 78 16.69 5.85 1.78
CA HIS A 78 16.96 4.50 2.23
C HIS A 78 15.75 3.97 3.01
N ILE A 79 15.06 2.99 2.44
CA ILE A 79 13.94 2.30 3.07
C ILE A 79 14.48 0.95 3.59
N VAL A 80 14.33 0.71 4.89
CA VAL A 80 14.70 -0.54 5.58
C VAL A 80 13.48 -1.39 5.90
#